data_AF-A0A3P3U9F8-F1
#
_entry.id   AF-A0A3P3U9F8-F1
#
_cell.length_a   1.000
_cell.length_b   1.000
_cell.length_c   1.000
_cell.angle_alpha   90.00
_cell.angle_beta   90.00
_cell.angle_gamma   90.00
#
_symmetry.space_group_name_H-M   'P 1'
#
loop_
_entity.id
_entity.type
_entity.pdbx_description
1 polymer ?
#
loop_
_entity_poly.entity_id
_entity_poly.type
_entity_poly.pdbx_seq_one_letter_code
_entity_poly.pdbx_strand_id
1 'polypeptide(L)'
;MRKRIVVLSMAIMMVAASAAPADAHPGRTDANGGHTCRTNCEKWGLEYGEYHYHNGGGSSSKSGGSKSSSSKSGSSTKSSSTSKKQSANKKTSSKPAAPAYQTTNLTLKVNGEQVSLEHSPIMIQNTNLVPLRELAKSLGASTTWDPDSQTIGVSKDDNKITLTIGSTTVFYNGVQETIGAAPKIIEGVTYVPAQAVAKGLKANLSYDKESEVLDITL
;
A
#
# COMPACT_ATOMS: atom_id res chain seq x y z
N MET A 1 -6.62 69.57 -30.12
CA MET A 1 -5.79 69.32 -28.92
C MET A 1 -6.24 68.01 -28.29
N ARG A 2 -5.29 67.08 -28.06
CA ARG A 2 -5.17 66.09 -26.96
C ARG A 2 -6.50 65.60 -26.33
N LYS A 3 -6.85 64.32 -26.30
CA LYS A 3 -6.08 63.21 -25.67
C LYS A 3 -6.59 61.85 -26.16
N ARG A 4 -5.63 60.93 -26.28
CA ARG A 4 -5.76 59.52 -26.68
C ARG A 4 -6.36 58.72 -25.50
N ILE A 5 -7.38 57.91 -25.77
CA ILE A 5 -7.82 56.79 -24.91
C ILE A 5 -7.45 55.54 -25.70
N VAL A 6 -6.19 55.12 -25.63
CA VAL A 6 -5.68 54.00 -24.81
C VAL A 6 -6.46 52.70 -25.05
N VAL A 7 -5.96 51.99 -26.07
CA VAL A 7 -5.73 50.53 -26.15
C VAL A 7 -6.87 49.62 -25.68
N LEU A 8 -7.68 49.20 -26.67
CA LEU A 8 -8.65 48.13 -26.58
C LEU A 8 -8.14 46.97 -27.46
N SER A 9 -7.26 46.12 -26.93
CA SER A 9 -6.88 44.83 -27.55
C SER A 9 -5.79 44.11 -26.77
N MET A 10 -5.96 42.80 -26.55
CA MET A 10 -5.06 41.83 -25.89
C MET A 10 -5.21 41.63 -24.39
N ALA A 11 -6.42 41.30 -23.94
CA ALA A 11 -6.64 40.50 -22.74
C ALA A 11 -7.22 39.13 -23.11
N ILE A 12 -6.66 38.46 -24.13
CA ILE A 12 -6.95 37.04 -24.45
C ILE A 12 -5.64 36.44 -24.97
N MET A 13 -4.71 36.09 -24.09
CA MET A 13 -3.75 35.03 -24.41
C MET A 13 -3.12 34.45 -23.15
N MET A 14 -3.32 33.14 -23.02
CA MET A 14 -2.55 32.21 -22.21
C MET A 14 -2.77 32.23 -20.69
N VAL A 15 -3.98 31.85 -20.29
CA VAL A 15 -4.09 30.84 -19.23
C VAL A 15 -3.62 29.51 -19.83
N ALA A 16 -2.31 29.27 -19.79
CA ALA A 16 -1.79 27.94 -19.99
C ALA A 16 -2.24 27.10 -18.80
N ALA A 17 -3.32 26.33 -18.99
CA ALA A 17 -3.65 25.25 -18.09
C ALA A 17 -2.46 24.29 -18.07
N SER A 18 -1.70 24.33 -16.98
CA SER A 18 -0.79 23.25 -16.63
C SER A 18 -1.65 22.01 -16.38
N ALA A 19 -1.88 21.23 -17.43
CA ALA A 19 -2.28 19.85 -17.26
C ALA A 19 -1.14 19.19 -16.48
N ALA A 20 -1.35 18.95 -15.18
CA ALA A 20 -0.50 18.04 -14.45
C ALA A 20 -0.51 16.71 -15.22
N PRO A 21 0.64 16.06 -15.42
CA PRO A 21 0.64 14.72 -15.97
C PRO A 21 -0.17 13.84 -15.01
N ALA A 22 -1.36 13.43 -15.43
CA ALA A 22 -1.97 12.23 -14.91
C ALA A 22 -1.15 11.09 -15.48
N ASP A 23 -0.14 10.63 -14.74
CA ASP A 23 0.63 9.43 -15.07
C ASP A 23 -0.32 8.23 -15.00
N ALA A 24 -1.08 7.98 -16.07
CA ALA A 24 -1.82 6.74 -16.23
C ALA A 24 -0.79 5.62 -16.49
N HIS A 25 -0.53 4.80 -15.47
CA HIS A 25 0.42 3.69 -15.59
C HIS A 25 -0.14 2.58 -16.49
N PRO A 26 0.70 1.94 -17.31
CA PRO A 26 0.29 0.80 -18.12
C PRO A 26 0.15 -0.44 -17.23
N GLY A 27 -1.09 -0.76 -16.86
CA GLY A 27 -1.43 -1.97 -16.13
C GLY A 27 -2.92 -2.03 -15.86
N ARG A 28 -3.59 -3.10 -16.29
CA ARG A 28 -4.97 -3.34 -15.86
C ARG A 28 -4.95 -3.66 -14.37
N THR A 29 -5.69 -2.90 -13.56
CA THR A 29 -6.01 -3.27 -12.18
C THR A 29 -6.88 -4.53 -12.18
N ASP A 30 -6.67 -5.38 -11.18
CA ASP A 30 -7.45 -6.58 -10.95
C ASP A 30 -8.84 -6.24 -10.35
N ALA A 31 -9.65 -7.26 -10.09
CA ALA A 31 -11.00 -7.07 -9.54
C ALA A 31 -11.01 -6.42 -8.15
N ASN A 32 -9.87 -6.41 -7.45
CA ASN A 32 -9.70 -5.82 -6.12
C ASN A 32 -9.05 -4.43 -6.19
N GLY A 33 -8.86 -3.85 -7.39
CA GLY A 33 -8.26 -2.53 -7.58
C GLY A 33 -6.74 -2.51 -7.42
N GLY A 34 -6.07 -3.67 -7.44
CA GLY A 34 -4.61 -3.75 -7.35
C GLY A 34 -3.94 -4.25 -8.61
N HIS A 35 -2.63 -4.06 -8.69
CA HIS A 35 -1.82 -4.60 -9.76
C HIS A 35 -0.36 -4.78 -9.34
N THR A 36 0.33 -5.67 -10.05
CA THR A 36 1.78 -5.82 -9.95
C THR A 36 2.47 -4.75 -10.80
N CYS A 37 3.33 -3.94 -10.18
CA CYS A 37 4.13 -2.96 -10.91
C CYS A 37 5.10 -3.66 -11.85
N ARG A 38 5.10 -3.29 -13.13
CA ARG A 38 5.99 -3.89 -14.16
C ARG A 38 6.75 -2.87 -15.01
N THR A 39 6.48 -1.59 -14.83
CA THR A 39 7.10 -0.50 -15.61
C THR A 39 7.23 0.73 -14.73
N ASN A 40 8.36 1.43 -14.83
CA ASN A 40 8.61 2.69 -14.12
C ASN A 40 8.42 2.61 -12.59
N CYS A 41 8.57 1.42 -11.98
CA CYS A 41 8.27 1.20 -10.56
C CYS A 41 9.11 2.09 -9.64
N GLU A 42 10.40 2.24 -9.97
CA GLU A 42 11.33 3.09 -9.23
C GLU A 42 10.91 4.57 -9.23
N LYS A 43 10.25 5.06 -10.30
CA LYS A 43 9.69 6.42 -10.37
C LYS A 43 8.60 6.64 -9.31
N TRP A 44 7.94 5.57 -8.90
CA TRP A 44 6.84 5.57 -7.92
C TRP A 44 7.27 5.05 -6.55
N GLY A 45 8.58 4.87 -6.33
CA GLY A 45 9.12 4.33 -5.08
C GLY A 45 8.74 2.87 -4.82
N LEU A 46 8.41 2.12 -5.87
CA LEU A 46 8.00 0.71 -5.81
C LEU A 46 9.06 -0.18 -6.47
N GLU A 47 9.23 -1.40 -5.97
CA GLU A 47 10.12 -2.37 -6.59
C GLU A 47 9.48 -3.00 -7.84
N TYR A 48 10.29 -3.38 -8.83
CA TYR A 48 9.79 -4.13 -9.99
C TYR A 48 9.16 -5.44 -9.54
N GLY A 49 7.89 -5.66 -9.88
CA GLY A 49 7.14 -6.83 -9.44
C GLY A 49 6.39 -6.64 -8.10
N GLU A 50 6.45 -5.46 -7.50
CA GLU A 50 5.71 -5.16 -6.28
C GLU A 50 4.21 -4.96 -6.56
N TYR A 51 3.37 -5.71 -5.84
CA TYR A 51 1.92 -5.60 -5.93
C TYR A 51 1.42 -4.45 -5.05
N HIS A 52 0.61 -3.56 -5.62
CA HIS A 52 0.05 -2.41 -4.91
C HIS A 52 -1.35 -2.05 -5.43
N TYR A 53 -2.11 -1.30 -4.63
CA TYR A 53 -3.51 -0.96 -4.90
C TYR A 53 -3.68 0.50 -5.34
N HIS A 54 -4.62 0.76 -6.25
CA HIS A 54 -5.01 2.10 -6.71
C HIS A 54 -6.52 2.26 -6.52
N ASN A 55 -6.97 2.93 -5.46
CA ASN A 55 -8.40 3.22 -5.28
C ASN A 55 -8.68 4.68 -5.66
N GLY A 56 -8.68 4.95 -6.98
CA GLY A 56 -8.97 6.26 -7.57
C GLY A 56 -10.18 6.18 -8.50
N GLY A 57 -11.37 6.00 -7.95
CA GLY A 57 -12.61 5.92 -8.72
C GLY A 57 -13.78 6.62 -8.02
N GLY A 58 -13.72 7.94 -7.88
CA GLY A 58 -14.91 8.71 -7.54
C GLY A 58 -15.81 8.87 -8.76
N SER A 59 -17.01 8.28 -8.74
CA SER A 59 -18.24 9.04 -9.05
C SER A 59 -19.50 8.26 -8.68
N SER A 60 -20.35 8.94 -7.93
CA SER A 60 -21.77 8.68 -7.74
C SER A 60 -22.55 8.90 -9.05
N SER A 61 -23.57 8.09 -9.33
CA SER A 61 -24.93 8.55 -9.71
C SER A 61 -25.88 7.39 -10.05
N LYS A 62 -27.16 7.67 -9.78
CA LYS A 62 -28.33 6.79 -9.73
C LYS A 62 -28.84 6.27 -11.09
N SER A 63 -29.50 5.11 -11.00
CA SER A 63 -30.74 4.65 -11.68
C SER A 63 -30.90 4.72 -13.20
N GLY A 64 -31.25 3.56 -13.77
CA GLY A 64 -31.95 3.43 -15.05
C GLY A 64 -31.98 1.97 -15.49
N GLY A 65 -33.13 1.30 -15.37
CA GLY A 65 -33.25 -0.14 -15.55
C GLY A 65 -33.54 -0.64 -16.97
N SER A 66 -33.59 -1.97 -17.05
CA SER A 66 -34.39 -2.83 -17.93
C SER A 66 -33.69 -3.63 -19.07
N LYS A 67 -33.70 -4.95 -18.83
CA LYS A 67 -34.13 -6.06 -19.72
C LYS A 67 -33.25 -6.50 -20.91
N SER A 68 -32.73 -7.72 -20.73
CA SER A 68 -32.91 -8.92 -21.57
C SER A 68 -32.59 -8.85 -23.08
N SER A 69 -31.66 -9.67 -23.54
CA SER A 69 -32.02 -10.85 -24.36
C SER A 69 -30.82 -11.74 -24.71
N SER A 70 -31.17 -13.02 -24.85
CA SER A 70 -30.43 -14.19 -25.30
C SER A 70 -29.75 -14.07 -26.67
N SER A 71 -28.66 -14.83 -26.88
CA SER A 71 -28.54 -15.72 -28.04
C SER A 71 -27.38 -16.70 -27.90
N LYS A 72 -27.50 -17.80 -28.63
CA LYS A 72 -26.93 -19.14 -28.45
C LYS A 72 -25.91 -19.40 -29.56
N SER A 73 -24.89 -20.19 -29.25
CA SER A 73 -24.24 -21.22 -30.09
C SER A 73 -23.46 -20.82 -31.37
N GLY A 74 -22.30 -21.47 -31.57
CA GLY A 74 -21.62 -21.54 -32.86
C GLY A 74 -20.24 -22.20 -32.76
N SER A 75 -20.18 -23.50 -33.03
CA SER A 75 -19.02 -24.39 -32.92
C SER A 75 -18.23 -24.51 -34.25
N SER A 76 -16.90 -24.62 -34.11
CA SER A 76 -15.93 -25.48 -34.85
C SER A 76 -15.81 -25.48 -36.38
N THR A 77 -14.55 -25.31 -36.85
CA THR A 77 -13.82 -26.12 -37.86
C THR A 77 -12.33 -25.75 -37.74
N LYS A 78 -11.40 -26.54 -37.16
CA LYS A 78 -10.72 -27.81 -37.54
C LYS A 78 -9.67 -27.71 -38.68
N SER A 79 -8.39 -27.81 -38.24
CA SER A 79 -7.23 -28.52 -38.83
C SER A 79 -6.42 -27.85 -39.96
N SER A 80 -5.08 -28.01 -40.09
CA SER A 80 -4.08 -28.84 -39.41
C SER A 80 -2.64 -28.52 -39.91
N SER A 81 -1.65 -28.71 -39.01
CA SER A 81 -0.26 -29.21 -39.22
C SER A 81 0.68 -28.49 -40.21
N THR A 82 1.94 -28.17 -39.90
CA THR A 82 3.00 -29.12 -39.49
C THR A 82 4.21 -28.42 -38.88
N SER A 83 4.77 -29.07 -37.86
CA SER A 83 5.99 -28.80 -37.12
C SER A 83 7.29 -28.75 -37.95
N LYS A 84 8.24 -27.89 -37.56
CA LYS A 84 9.67 -28.24 -37.59
C LYS A 84 10.42 -27.57 -36.43
N LYS A 85 11.10 -28.40 -35.65
CA LYS A 85 11.93 -28.08 -34.46
C LYS A 85 13.20 -27.31 -34.85
N GLN A 86 13.57 -26.32 -34.02
CA GLN A 86 14.95 -26.02 -33.57
C GLN A 86 14.81 -25.13 -32.33
N SER A 87 14.91 -25.69 -31.12
CA SER A 87 16.13 -25.79 -30.29
C SER A 87 16.62 -24.46 -29.73
N ALA A 88 16.70 -24.42 -28.39
CA ALA A 88 17.39 -23.44 -27.53
C ALA A 88 16.83 -22.01 -27.46
N ASN A 89 16.03 -21.72 -26.44
CA ASN A 89 16.59 -21.17 -25.20
C ASN A 89 15.54 -21.27 -24.07
N LYS A 90 15.87 -22.02 -23.03
CA LYS A 90 15.08 -22.15 -21.81
C LYS A 90 15.13 -20.81 -21.07
N LYS A 91 14.23 -19.88 -21.43
CA LYS A 91 13.90 -18.77 -20.52
C LYS A 91 13.14 -19.39 -19.35
N THR A 92 13.91 -19.76 -18.34
CA THR A 92 13.42 -20.03 -17.00
C THR A 92 12.45 -18.92 -16.62
N SER A 93 11.17 -19.27 -16.51
CA SER A 93 10.19 -18.47 -15.80
C SER A 93 10.71 -18.32 -14.37
N SER A 94 11.42 -17.24 -14.08
CA SER A 94 11.81 -16.91 -12.71
C SER A 94 10.51 -16.63 -11.97
N LYS A 95 10.17 -17.54 -11.05
CA LYS A 95 9.22 -17.33 -9.97
C LYS A 95 9.32 -15.88 -9.48
N PRO A 96 8.20 -15.15 -9.32
CA PRO A 96 8.24 -13.80 -8.77
C PRO A 96 9.11 -13.79 -7.51
N ALA A 97 10.11 -12.91 -7.46
CA ALA A 97 10.93 -12.76 -6.28
C ALA A 97 9.99 -12.45 -5.12
N ALA A 98 10.10 -13.23 -4.03
CA ALA A 98 9.38 -12.92 -2.81
C ALA A 98 9.75 -11.50 -2.37
N PRO A 99 8.83 -10.73 -1.75
CA PRO A 99 9.16 -9.39 -1.30
C PRO A 99 10.37 -9.46 -0.37
N ALA A 100 11.32 -8.54 -0.51
CA ALA A 100 12.56 -8.53 0.26
C ALA A 100 12.32 -8.11 1.72
N TYR A 101 11.70 -8.99 2.50
CA TYR A 101 11.62 -8.88 3.96
C TYR A 101 12.38 -10.03 4.58
N GLN A 102 13.02 -9.76 5.72
CA GLN A 102 13.69 -10.80 6.51
C GLN A 102 12.79 -11.16 7.68
N THR A 103 12.48 -12.45 7.83
CA THR A 103 11.88 -12.91 9.08
C THR A 103 12.94 -12.84 10.17
N THR A 104 12.59 -12.32 11.33
CA THR A 104 13.52 -12.20 12.45
C THR A 104 13.11 -13.16 13.57
N ASN A 105 14.07 -13.61 14.37
CA ASN A 105 13.78 -14.34 15.63
C ASN A 105 13.50 -13.36 16.78
N LEU A 106 12.99 -12.18 16.43
CA LEU A 106 12.82 -11.08 17.36
C LEU A 106 11.81 -11.46 18.44
N THR A 107 12.25 -11.35 19.69
CA THR A 107 11.38 -11.53 20.85
C THR A 107 10.72 -10.20 21.18
N LEU A 108 9.38 -10.15 21.10
CA LEU A 108 8.61 -9.00 21.54
C LEU A 108 8.34 -9.10 23.05
N LYS A 109 8.69 -8.04 23.78
CA LYS A 109 8.28 -7.82 25.17
C LYS A 109 7.40 -6.59 25.25
N VAL A 110 6.41 -6.64 26.14
CA VAL A 110 5.56 -5.51 26.48
C VAL A 110 5.51 -5.39 28.00
N ASN A 111 5.90 -4.22 28.52
CA ASN A 111 6.04 -3.96 29.95
C ASN A 111 6.92 -5.01 30.66
N GLY A 112 7.98 -5.49 30.00
CA GLY A 112 8.88 -6.51 30.54
C GLY A 112 8.39 -7.95 30.41
N GLU A 113 7.15 -8.20 29.99
CA GLU A 113 6.61 -9.54 29.78
C GLU A 113 6.70 -9.97 28.32
N GLN A 114 7.10 -11.22 28.06
CA GLN A 114 7.22 -11.73 26.70
C GLN A 114 5.84 -11.96 26.07
N VAL A 115 5.62 -11.40 24.89
CA VAL A 115 4.39 -11.58 24.11
C VAL A 115 4.48 -12.87 23.31
N SER A 116 3.46 -13.73 23.43
CA SER A 116 3.30 -14.87 22.54
C SER A 116 2.80 -14.40 21.18
N LEU A 117 3.59 -14.64 20.13
CA LEU A 117 3.30 -14.25 18.76
C LEU A 117 2.90 -15.48 17.94
N GLU A 118 1.77 -15.41 17.23
CA GLU A 118 1.40 -16.44 16.24
C GLU A 118 2.24 -16.29 14.97
N HIS A 119 2.68 -15.06 14.68
CA HIS A 119 3.51 -14.73 13.53
C HIS A 119 4.76 -13.98 13.97
N SER A 120 5.92 -14.39 13.46
CA SER A 120 7.19 -13.74 13.81
C SER A 120 7.24 -12.31 13.29
N PRO A 121 7.89 -11.38 14.01
CA PRO A 121 8.22 -10.07 13.47
C PRO A 121 9.09 -10.18 12.22
N ILE A 122 9.05 -9.13 11.41
CA ILE A 122 9.83 -9.04 10.17
C ILE A 122 10.60 -7.73 10.13
N MET A 123 11.67 -7.72 9.35
CA MET A 123 12.45 -6.51 9.08
C MET A 123 12.31 -6.11 7.61
N ILE A 124 11.87 -4.86 7.39
CA ILE A 124 11.76 -4.24 6.07
C ILE A 124 12.43 -2.87 6.15
N GLN A 125 13.34 -2.56 5.23
CA GLN A 125 14.04 -1.27 5.17
C GLN A 125 14.62 -0.87 6.54
N ASN A 126 15.27 -1.83 7.21
CA ASN A 126 15.88 -1.65 8.53
C ASN A 126 14.90 -1.24 9.65
N THR A 127 13.60 -1.46 9.44
CA THR A 127 12.52 -1.21 10.40
C THR A 127 11.91 -2.54 10.83
N ASN A 128 11.75 -2.74 12.15
CA ASN A 128 11.03 -3.89 12.69
C ASN A 128 9.52 -3.65 12.55
N LEU A 129 8.87 -4.49 11.73
CA LEU A 129 7.42 -4.57 11.68
C LEU A 129 6.96 -5.75 12.50
N VAL A 130 5.91 -5.53 13.27
CA VAL A 130 5.34 -6.50 14.19
C VAL A 130 3.86 -6.75 13.86
N PRO A 131 3.34 -7.95 14.10
CA PRO A 131 1.92 -8.23 13.98
C PRO A 131 1.11 -7.28 14.85
N LEU A 132 0.22 -6.51 14.21
CA LEU A 132 -0.55 -5.47 14.88
C LEU A 132 -1.46 -6.04 15.98
N ARG A 133 -2.08 -7.19 15.72
CA ARG A 133 -3.11 -7.76 16.61
C ARG A 133 -2.52 -8.12 17.97
N GLU A 134 -1.41 -8.84 17.96
CA GLU A 134 -0.70 -9.30 19.15
C GLU A 134 -0.11 -8.13 19.92
N LEU A 135 0.51 -7.17 19.20
CA LEU A 135 1.05 -5.95 19.80
C LEU A 135 -0.05 -5.11 20.47
N ALA A 136 -1.16 -4.86 19.77
CA ALA A 136 -2.24 -4.05 20.32
C ALA A 136 -2.88 -4.73 21.54
N LYS A 137 -3.08 -6.05 21.47
CA LYS A 137 -3.61 -6.84 22.58
C LYS A 137 -2.71 -6.75 23.82
N SER A 138 -1.40 -6.93 23.67
CA SER A 138 -0.46 -6.87 24.81
C SER A 138 -0.34 -5.46 25.39
N LEU A 139 -0.47 -4.42 24.57
CA LEU A 139 -0.48 -3.02 25.03
C LEU A 139 -1.84 -2.58 25.62
N GLY A 140 -2.89 -3.40 25.52
CA GLY A 140 -4.25 -3.02 25.91
C GLY A 140 -4.85 -1.95 25.00
N ALA A 141 -4.40 -1.86 23.75
CA ALA A 141 -4.91 -0.93 22.75
C ALA A 141 -6.04 -1.57 21.93
N SER A 142 -7.01 -0.75 21.52
CA SER A 142 -8.06 -1.12 20.58
C SER A 142 -7.59 -0.89 19.14
N THR A 143 -8.06 -1.72 18.22
CA THR A 143 -7.77 -1.57 16.78
C THR A 143 -9.05 -1.54 15.95
N THR A 144 -9.03 -0.74 14.89
CA THR A 144 -10.08 -0.71 13.87
C THR A 144 -9.45 -0.90 12.49
N TRP A 145 -10.20 -1.50 11.58
CA TRP A 145 -9.78 -1.69 10.20
C TRP A 145 -10.89 -1.24 9.26
N ASP A 146 -10.57 -0.31 8.37
CA ASP A 146 -11.42 0.07 7.25
C ASP A 146 -10.83 -0.55 5.97
N PRO A 147 -11.50 -1.56 5.38
CA PRO A 147 -11.01 -2.22 4.18
C PRO A 147 -11.06 -1.34 2.93
N ASP A 148 -11.97 -0.36 2.86
CA ASP A 148 -12.17 0.46 1.65
C ASP A 148 -11.05 1.48 1.50
N SER A 149 -10.67 2.10 2.61
CA SER A 149 -9.55 3.04 2.68
C SER A 149 -8.21 2.40 3.08
N GLN A 150 -8.23 1.10 3.39
CA GLN A 150 -7.08 0.34 3.92
C GLN A 150 -6.46 1.01 5.16
N THR A 151 -7.31 1.56 6.01
CA THR A 151 -6.91 2.35 7.17
C THR A 151 -6.99 1.53 8.44
N ILE A 152 -5.89 1.56 9.19
CA ILE A 152 -5.75 0.99 10.52
C ILE A 152 -5.92 2.13 11.53
N GLY A 153 -6.88 2.00 12.43
CA GLY A 153 -6.94 2.78 13.65
C GLY A 153 -6.32 1.99 14.79
N VAL A 154 -5.47 2.62 15.60
CA VAL A 154 -5.01 2.10 16.89
C VAL A 154 -5.29 3.15 17.94
N SER A 155 -5.93 2.77 19.04
CA SER A 155 -6.25 3.73 20.10
C SER A 155 -6.09 3.13 21.49
N LYS A 156 -5.52 3.92 22.40
CA LYS A 156 -5.46 3.62 23.82
C LYS A 156 -5.56 4.93 24.60
N ASP A 157 -6.47 4.98 25.57
CA ASP A 157 -6.79 6.20 26.33
C ASP A 157 -7.09 7.37 25.36
N ASP A 158 -6.40 8.50 25.53
CA ASP A 158 -6.53 9.68 24.66
C ASP A 158 -5.69 9.61 23.37
N ASN A 159 -4.87 8.58 23.21
CA ASN A 159 -3.96 8.47 22.08
C ASN A 159 -4.60 7.71 20.91
N LYS A 160 -4.51 8.30 19.73
CA LYS A 160 -5.03 7.76 18.47
C LYS A 160 -3.95 7.76 17.41
N ILE A 161 -3.83 6.65 16.71
CA ILE A 161 -2.92 6.43 15.60
C ILE A 161 -3.75 6.02 14.40
N THR A 162 -3.53 6.67 13.26
CA THR A 162 -4.11 6.28 11.98
C THR A 162 -3.00 5.97 11.01
N LEU A 163 -2.98 4.74 10.50
CA LEU A 163 -1.98 4.23 9.55
C LEU A 163 -2.73 3.74 8.31
N THR A 164 -2.11 3.85 7.13
CA THR A 164 -2.70 3.32 5.88
C THR A 164 -1.73 2.31 5.27
N ILE A 165 -2.25 1.16 4.80
CA ILE A 165 -1.41 0.14 4.15
C ILE A 165 -0.66 0.76 2.96
N GLY A 166 0.64 0.48 2.87
CA GLY A 166 1.50 0.99 1.80
C GLY A 166 1.87 2.47 1.89
N SER A 167 1.33 3.22 2.86
CA SER A 167 1.67 4.62 3.10
C SER A 167 2.70 4.78 4.22
N THR A 168 3.70 5.62 4.01
CA THR A 168 4.62 6.09 5.06
C THR A 168 4.06 7.27 5.82
N THR A 169 2.85 7.74 5.49
CA THR A 169 2.15 8.78 6.26
C THR A 169 1.38 8.14 7.41
N VAL A 170 1.56 8.68 8.60
CA VAL A 170 0.83 8.32 9.82
C VAL A 170 0.21 9.57 10.45
N PHE A 171 -0.91 9.41 11.14
CA PHE A 171 -1.50 10.48 11.93
C PHE A 171 -1.50 10.10 13.42
N TYR A 172 -0.91 10.97 14.24
CA TYR A 172 -0.94 10.89 15.69
C TYR A 172 -1.88 11.96 16.23
N ASN A 173 -3.03 11.57 16.79
CA ASN A 173 -4.05 12.50 17.26
C ASN A 173 -4.45 13.54 16.19
N GLY A 174 -4.50 13.13 14.92
CA GLY A 174 -4.80 13.99 13.77
C GLY A 174 -3.62 14.78 13.21
N VAL A 175 -2.45 14.76 13.85
CA VAL A 175 -1.23 15.40 13.35
C VAL A 175 -0.48 14.44 12.43
N GLN A 176 -0.22 14.88 11.20
CA GLN A 176 0.47 14.09 10.18
C GLN A 176 1.98 14.02 10.44
N GLU A 177 2.56 12.84 10.26
CA GLU A 177 4.01 12.61 10.22
C GLU A 177 4.39 11.51 9.22
N THR A 178 5.69 11.39 8.93
CA THR A 178 6.26 10.35 8.06
C THR A 178 7.06 9.33 8.87
N ILE A 179 6.89 8.04 8.56
CA ILE A 179 7.61 6.92 9.16
C ILE A 179 8.52 6.21 8.15
N GLY A 180 9.55 5.51 8.64
CA GLY A 180 10.60 4.91 7.80
C GLY A 180 10.16 3.71 6.95
N ALA A 181 9.06 3.04 7.33
CA ALA A 181 8.47 1.95 6.56
C ALA A 181 6.95 2.02 6.64
N ALA A 182 6.26 1.64 5.57
CA ALA A 182 4.81 1.58 5.54
C ALA A 182 4.29 0.29 6.21
N PRO A 183 3.08 0.31 6.81
CA PRO A 183 2.36 -0.90 7.17
C PRO A 183 2.14 -1.80 5.95
N LYS A 184 2.21 -3.12 6.15
CA LYS A 184 2.01 -4.11 5.08
C LYS A 184 1.08 -5.22 5.53
N ILE A 185 0.36 -5.83 4.59
CA ILE A 185 -0.35 -7.09 4.81
C ILE A 185 0.45 -8.20 4.13
N ILE A 186 0.90 -9.19 4.90
CA ILE A 186 1.67 -10.34 4.42
C ILE A 186 0.97 -11.59 4.93
N GLU A 187 0.57 -12.47 4.01
CA GLU A 187 -0.12 -13.73 4.33
C GLU A 187 -1.39 -13.53 5.21
N GLY A 188 -2.10 -12.40 5.00
CA GLY A 188 -3.32 -12.07 5.76
C GLY A 188 -3.06 -11.43 7.13
N VAL A 189 -1.81 -11.20 7.49
CA VAL A 189 -1.42 -10.55 8.75
C VAL A 189 -1.01 -9.11 8.50
N THR A 190 -1.57 -8.19 9.29
CA THR A 190 -1.20 -6.78 9.26
C THR A 190 0.04 -6.53 10.09
N TYR A 191 1.12 -6.16 9.42
CA TYR A 191 2.40 -5.78 10.01
C TYR A 191 2.52 -4.25 10.07
N VAL A 192 2.85 -3.74 11.24
CA VAL A 192 3.00 -2.30 11.49
C VAL A 192 4.40 -2.00 12.04
N PRO A 193 5.00 -0.84 11.70
CA PRO A 193 6.26 -0.42 12.30
C PRO A 193 6.10 -0.25 13.82
N ALA A 194 6.87 -1.00 14.60
CA ALA A 194 6.76 -0.99 16.06
C ALA A 194 6.98 0.41 16.64
N GLN A 195 7.92 1.16 16.06
CA GLN A 195 8.21 2.55 16.44
C GLN A 195 7.01 3.48 16.24
N ALA A 196 6.22 3.29 15.18
CA ALA A 196 5.05 4.13 14.95
C ALA A 196 4.00 3.90 16.03
N VAL A 197 3.74 2.63 16.38
CA VAL A 197 2.79 2.28 17.44
C VAL A 197 3.29 2.76 18.80
N ALA A 198 4.54 2.51 19.15
CA ALA A 198 5.13 2.94 20.42
C ALA A 198 5.07 4.47 20.57
N LYS A 199 5.51 5.23 19.54
CA LYS A 199 5.45 6.69 19.53
C LYS A 199 4.02 7.19 19.72
N GLY A 200 3.08 6.66 18.95
CA GLY A 200 1.70 7.13 18.98
C GLY A 200 0.98 6.83 20.30
N LEU A 201 1.32 5.72 20.96
CA LEU A 201 0.80 5.37 22.28
C LEU A 201 1.62 5.98 23.43
N LYS A 202 2.61 6.83 23.12
CA LYS A 202 3.57 7.43 24.08
C LYS A 202 4.35 6.39 24.91
N ALA A 203 4.54 5.20 24.36
CA ALA A 203 5.36 4.15 24.95
C ALA A 203 6.85 4.35 24.61
N ASN A 204 7.71 3.88 25.50
CA ASN A 204 9.13 3.68 25.24
C ASN A 204 9.34 2.46 24.34
N LEU A 205 10.31 2.53 23.44
CA LEU A 205 10.75 1.43 22.59
C LEU A 205 12.25 1.21 22.80
N SER A 206 12.63 0.01 23.23
CA SER A 206 14.02 -0.42 23.34
C SER A 206 14.26 -1.62 22.41
N TYR A 207 15.34 -1.58 21.64
CA TYR A 207 15.77 -2.70 20.80
C TYR A 207 17.18 -3.10 21.18
N ASP A 208 17.34 -4.33 21.64
CA ASP A 208 18.62 -4.94 21.92
C ASP A 208 19.00 -5.86 20.75
N LYS A 209 20.09 -5.51 20.06
CA LYS A 209 20.53 -6.21 18.85
C LYS A 209 21.21 -7.55 19.17
N GLU A 210 21.84 -7.68 20.34
CA GLU A 210 22.59 -8.90 20.69
C GLU A 210 21.65 -10.04 21.09
N SER A 211 20.59 -9.71 21.82
CA SER A 211 19.56 -10.63 22.28
C SER A 211 18.33 -10.68 21.37
N GLU A 212 18.29 -9.86 20.31
CA GLU A 212 17.15 -9.71 19.39
C GLU A 212 15.83 -9.46 20.15
N VAL A 213 15.87 -8.62 21.18
CA VAL A 213 14.70 -8.27 22.00
C VAL A 213 14.20 -6.89 21.63
N LEU A 214 12.93 -6.79 21.29
CA LEU A 214 12.20 -5.53 21.17
C LEU A 214 11.26 -5.39 22.36
N ASP A 215 11.51 -4.43 23.23
CA ASP A 215 10.70 -4.17 24.43
C ASP A 215 9.94 -2.85 24.28
N ILE A 216 8.63 -2.89 24.57
CA ILE A 216 7.75 -1.73 24.53
C ILE A 216 7.13 -1.53 25.91
N THR A 217 7.39 -0.38 26.52
CA THR A 217 6.94 -0.08 27.88
C THR A 217 6.14 1.19 27.90
N LEU A 218 4.95 1.16 28.48
CA LEU A 218 4.03 2.30 28.59
C LEU A 218 4.41 3.23 29.75
#